data_AF-A0A699ZKW0-F1
#
_entry.id   AF-A0A699ZKW0-F1
#
_cell.length_a   1.000
_cell.length_b   1.000
_cell.length_c   1.000
_cell.angle_alpha   90.00
_cell.angle_beta   90.00
_cell.angle_gamma   90.00
#
_symmetry.space_group_name_H-M   'P 1'
#
loop_
_entity.id
_entity.type
_entity.pdbx_description
1 polymer ?
#
loop_
_entity_poly.entity_id
_entity_poly.type
_entity_poly.pdbx_seq_one_letter_code
_entity_poly.pdbx_strand_id
1 'polypeptide(L)'
;MLELAVDRLPGFPDGVTRSHDGGFWVALPSPRNQLFQMLQYRSIRTLMAYLPASMRPPLPMWGAVIKVDADGKITRFLADMSGRHVAFIAAVDEQVLENGSIRLWLGNVAKHYIAYIDI
;
A
#
# COMPACT_ATOMS: atom_id res chain seq x y z
N MET A 1 -5.30 -6.59 -25.17
CA MET A 1 -5.49 -5.16 -24.89
C MET A 1 -5.41 -4.99 -23.38
N LEU A 2 -4.75 -3.94 -22.87
CA LEU A 2 -4.66 -3.64 -21.44
C LEU A 2 -5.58 -2.46 -21.13
N GLU A 3 -6.37 -2.59 -20.08
CA GLU A 3 -7.36 -1.58 -19.67
C GLU A 3 -7.07 -1.07 -18.26
N LEU A 4 -7.41 0.20 -18.01
CA LEU A 4 -7.22 0.85 -16.73
C LEU A 4 -8.49 0.68 -15.88
N ALA A 5 -8.41 -0.11 -14.81
CA ALA A 5 -9.54 -0.32 -13.91
C ALA A 5 -9.75 0.86 -12.93
N VAL A 6 -8.66 1.38 -12.37
CA VAL A 6 -8.69 2.49 -11.39
C VAL A 6 -7.51 3.42 -11.65
N ASP A 7 -7.75 4.72 -11.58
CA ASP A 7 -6.73 5.74 -11.70
C ASP A 7 -6.59 6.58 -10.43
N ARG A 8 -5.55 7.42 -10.37
CA ARG A 8 -5.35 8.43 -9.30
C ARG A 8 -5.40 7.89 -7.86
N LEU A 9 -4.93 6.67 -7.62
CA LEU A 9 -4.83 6.08 -6.28
C LEU A 9 -4.02 6.96 -5.30
N PRO A 10 -4.39 6.97 -4.00
CA PRO A 10 -3.73 7.81 -2.99
C PRO A 10 -2.29 7.37 -2.67
N GLY A 11 -1.91 6.16 -3.08
CA GLY A 11 -0.57 5.60 -2.98
C GLY A 11 -0.18 4.80 -4.21
N PHE A 12 1.02 4.25 -4.21
CA PHE A 12 1.45 3.32 -5.25
C PHE A 12 0.81 1.95 -5.01
N PRO A 13 0.15 1.33 -5.99
CA PRO A 13 -0.40 -0.01 -5.83
C PRO A 13 0.71 -1.07 -5.84
N ASP A 14 0.56 -2.08 -5.00
CA ASP A 14 1.40 -3.29 -4.97
C ASP A 14 0.50 -4.53 -5.08
N GLY A 15 0.39 -5.35 -4.03
CA GLY A 15 -0.48 -6.52 -4.02
C GLY A 15 -1.97 -6.20 -4.20
N VAL A 16 -2.62 -6.97 -5.09
CA VAL A 16 -4.06 -6.90 -5.36
C VAL A 16 -4.68 -8.27 -5.08
N THR A 17 -5.72 -8.30 -4.26
CA THR A 17 -6.47 -9.52 -3.92
C THR A 17 -7.97 -9.31 -4.10
N ARG A 18 -8.70 -10.37 -4.43
CA ARG A 18 -10.14 -10.30 -4.67
C ARG A 18 -10.87 -10.24 -3.32
N SER A 19 -11.90 -9.39 -3.22
CA SER A 19 -12.77 -9.37 -2.04
C SER A 19 -13.93 -10.36 -2.20
N HIS A 20 -14.40 -10.95 -1.10
CA HIS A 20 -15.42 -12.01 -1.13
C HIS A 20 -16.79 -11.53 -1.66
N ASP A 21 -17.12 -10.26 -1.42
CA ASP A 21 -18.36 -9.58 -1.84
C ASP A 21 -18.21 -8.86 -3.19
N GLY A 22 -17.09 -9.06 -3.89
CA GLY A 22 -16.79 -8.45 -5.18
C GLY A 22 -15.81 -7.28 -5.10
N GLY A 23 -15.22 -6.93 -6.25
CA GLY A 23 -14.12 -5.98 -6.30
C GLY A 23 -12.83 -6.54 -5.71
N PHE A 24 -11.95 -5.67 -5.24
CA PHE A 24 -10.57 -5.98 -4.87
C PHE A 24 -10.07 -5.17 -3.68
N TRP A 25 -9.20 -5.78 -2.88
CA TRP A 25 -8.30 -5.08 -1.98
C TRP A 25 -6.97 -4.78 -2.68
N VAL A 26 -6.42 -3.61 -2.43
CA VAL A 26 -5.13 -3.17 -2.98
C VAL A 26 -4.25 -2.67 -1.84
N ALA A 27 -3.05 -3.23 -1.73
CA ALA A 27 -2.02 -2.77 -0.81
C ALA A 27 -1.30 -1.53 -1.36
N LEU A 28 -1.05 -0.57 -0.48
CA LEU A 28 -0.34 0.67 -0.77
C LEU A 28 0.86 0.80 0.20
N PRO A 29 2.09 0.53 -0.26
CA PRO A 29 3.27 0.63 0.60
C PRO A 29 3.72 2.07 0.85
N SER A 30 3.36 3.01 -0.03
CA SER A 30 3.80 4.41 0.12
C SER A 30 2.72 5.36 -0.38
N PRO A 31 2.52 6.52 0.28
CA PRO A 31 1.65 7.55 -0.26
C PRO A 31 2.24 8.07 -1.56
N ARG A 32 1.43 8.76 -2.37
CA ARG A 32 1.96 9.53 -3.49
C ARG A 32 2.97 10.56 -2.97
N ASN A 33 4.24 10.37 -3.34
CA ASN A 33 5.33 11.26 -2.97
C ASN A 33 6.02 11.78 -4.23
N GLN A 34 6.30 13.09 -4.26
CA GLN A 34 7.07 13.74 -5.33
C GLN A 34 8.47 13.14 -5.48
N LEU A 35 9.06 12.63 -4.39
CA LEU A 35 10.36 11.98 -4.45
C LEU A 35 10.39 10.81 -5.44
N PHE A 36 9.36 9.97 -5.47
CA PHE A 36 9.28 8.87 -6.43
C PHE A 36 9.23 9.36 -7.88
N GLN A 37 8.58 10.50 -8.12
CA GLN A 37 8.61 11.15 -9.44
C GLN A 37 10.03 11.62 -9.77
N MET A 38 10.78 12.18 -8.82
CA MET A 38 12.15 12.62 -9.05
C MET A 38 13.11 11.45 -9.32
N LEU A 39 12.87 10.28 -8.72
CA LEU A 39 13.67 9.08 -8.93
C LEU A 39 13.57 8.52 -10.37
N GLN A 40 12.70 9.05 -11.24
CA GLN A 40 12.70 8.72 -12.67
C GLN A 40 14.01 9.17 -13.36
N TYR A 41 14.62 10.26 -12.88
CA TYR A 41 15.87 10.81 -13.44
C TYR A 41 17.10 10.06 -12.92
N ARG A 42 17.93 9.55 -13.84
CA ARG A 42 19.15 8.80 -13.49
C ARG A 42 20.10 9.61 -12.60
N SER A 43 20.29 10.91 -12.89
CA SER A 43 21.15 11.81 -12.11
C SER A 43 20.73 11.90 -10.65
N ILE A 44 19.41 11.97 -10.39
CA ILE A 44 18.86 12.03 -9.04
C ILE A 44 19.07 10.70 -8.32
N ARG A 45 18.83 9.56 -8.97
CA ARG A 45 19.12 8.24 -8.38
C ARG A 45 20.60 8.09 -8.02
N THR A 46 21.49 8.53 -8.91
CA THR A 46 22.94 8.50 -8.67
C THR A 46 23.31 9.39 -7.49
N LEU A 47 22.83 10.64 -7.45
CA LEU A 47 23.09 11.54 -6.33
C LEU A 47 22.60 10.95 -4.99
N MET A 48 21.39 10.38 -4.96
CA MET A 48 20.84 9.75 -3.76
C MET A 48 21.65 8.53 -3.29
N ALA A 49 22.21 7.76 -4.22
CA ALA A 49 23.04 6.59 -3.88
C ALA A 49 24.30 6.99 -3.11
N TYR A 50 24.90 8.14 -3.45
CA TYR A 50 26.08 8.68 -2.77
C TYR A 50 25.78 9.57 -1.56
N LEU A 51 24.51 9.89 -1.32
CA LEU A 51 24.12 10.73 -0.19
C LEU A 51 24.31 9.97 1.13
N PRO A 52 25.00 10.56 2.13
CA PRO A 52 25.09 9.99 3.48
C PRO A 52 23.69 9.69 4.03
N ALA A 53 23.56 8.61 4.82
CA ALA A 53 22.26 8.18 5.34
C ALA A 53 21.53 9.28 6.12
N SER A 54 22.26 10.15 6.83
CA SER A 54 21.72 11.30 7.58
C SER A 54 21.12 12.41 6.69
N MET A 55 21.49 12.45 5.40
CA MET A 55 21.03 13.46 4.44
C MET A 55 19.93 12.92 3.51
N ARG A 56 19.63 11.61 3.57
CA ARG A 56 18.55 11.04 2.77
C ARG A 56 17.21 11.54 3.28
N PRO A 57 16.28 11.95 2.38
CA PRO A 57 14.95 12.32 2.80
C PRO A 57 14.30 11.17 3.56
N PRO A 58 13.64 11.43 4.70
CA PRO A 58 12.98 10.38 5.46
C PRO A 58 11.87 9.77 4.61
N LEU A 59 11.81 8.44 4.59
CA LEU A 59 10.67 7.75 4.02
C LEU A 59 9.55 7.76 5.08
N PRO A 60 8.33 8.20 4.74
CA PRO A 60 7.23 8.16 5.67
C PRO A 60 6.94 6.70 6.03
N MET A 61 7.01 6.38 7.33
CA MET A 61 6.59 5.10 7.87
C MET A 61 5.06 5.07 7.79
N TRP A 62 4.55 4.66 6.64
CA TRP A 62 3.14 4.70 6.27
C TRP A 62 2.78 3.39 5.57
N GLY A 63 1.56 2.90 5.78
CA GLY A 63 1.03 1.77 5.03
C GLY A 63 -0.48 1.86 4.98
N ALA A 64 -1.06 1.58 3.81
CA ALA A 64 -2.50 1.56 3.66
C ALA A 64 -2.97 0.38 2.80
N VAL A 65 -4.25 0.08 2.92
CA VAL A 65 -4.99 -0.79 2.01
C VAL A 65 -6.27 -0.07 1.60
N ILE A 66 -6.69 -0.29 0.36
CA ILE A 66 -7.95 0.23 -0.15
C ILE A 66 -8.82 -0.90 -0.66
N LYS A 67 -10.14 -0.74 -0.52
CA LYS A 67 -11.12 -1.57 -1.22
C LYS A 67 -11.62 -0.82 -2.42
N VAL A 68 -11.68 -1.51 -3.55
CA VAL A 68 -12.23 -1.02 -4.82
C VAL A 68 -13.38 -1.94 -5.21
N ASP A 69 -14.51 -1.39 -5.60
CA ASP A 69 -15.62 -2.20 -6.15
C ASP A 69 -15.39 -2.58 -7.63
N ALA A 70 -16.38 -3.25 -8.23
CA ALA A 70 -16.31 -3.72 -9.62
C ALA A 70 -16.26 -2.58 -10.66
N ASP A 71 -16.75 -1.39 -10.30
CA ASP A 71 -16.77 -0.20 -11.17
C ASP A 71 -15.50 0.64 -11.02
N GLY A 72 -14.53 0.18 -10.23
CA GLY A 72 -13.27 0.87 -10.00
C GLY A 72 -13.36 2.00 -8.96
N LYS A 73 -14.45 2.07 -8.18
CA LYS A 73 -14.61 3.09 -7.14
C LYS A 73 -14.03 2.60 -5.82
N ILE A 74 -13.24 3.47 -5.17
CA ILE A 74 -12.70 3.21 -3.84
C ILE A 74 -13.84 3.28 -2.82
N THR A 75 -14.11 2.16 -2.14
CA THR A 75 -15.18 2.02 -1.14
C THR A 75 -14.66 2.01 0.29
N ARG A 76 -13.40 1.62 0.52
CA ARG A 76 -12.73 1.72 1.82
C ARG A 76 -11.29 2.17 1.67
N PHE A 77 -10.79 2.88 2.69
CA PHE A 77 -9.41 3.28 2.82
C PHE A 77 -9.01 3.08 4.28
N LEU A 78 -8.08 2.15 4.54
CA LEU A 78 -7.58 1.81 5.87
C LEU A 78 -6.08 2.06 5.88
N ALA A 79 -5.57 2.81 6.85
CA ALA A 79 -4.16 3.18 6.88
C ALA A 79 -3.62 3.28 8.32
N ASP A 80 -2.37 2.86 8.50
CA ASP A 80 -1.57 3.27 9.65
C ASP A 80 -0.70 4.46 9.22
N MET A 81 -1.20 5.67 9.52
CA MET A 81 -0.50 6.92 9.20
C MET A 81 0.79 7.11 10.00
N SER A 82 0.93 6.39 11.12
CA SER A 82 2.07 6.51 12.03
C SER A 82 3.15 5.46 11.78
N GLY A 83 2.83 4.39 11.04
CA GLY A 83 3.73 3.27 10.81
C GLY A 83 4.09 2.47 12.06
N ARG A 84 3.33 2.67 13.15
CA ARG A 84 3.62 2.07 14.46
C ARG A 84 3.36 0.57 14.44
N HIS A 85 2.21 0.17 13.90
CA HIS A 85 1.80 -1.23 13.78
C HIS A 85 2.19 -1.81 12.44
N VAL A 86 2.10 -1.03 11.35
CA VAL A 86 2.45 -1.52 10.01
C VAL A 86 2.89 -0.36 9.12
N ALA A 87 3.89 -0.58 8.27
CA ALA A 87 4.36 0.40 7.29
C ALA A 87 4.82 -0.35 6.02
N PHE A 88 4.80 0.29 4.86
CA PHE A 88 5.14 -0.37 3.59
C PHE A 88 4.34 -1.66 3.38
N ILE A 89 3.01 -1.59 3.50
CA ILE A 89 2.11 -2.72 3.21
C ILE A 89 2.23 -3.05 1.72
N ALA A 90 2.74 -4.24 1.42
CA ALA A 90 2.98 -4.72 0.07
C ALA A 90 1.94 -5.76 -0.37
N ALA A 91 1.27 -6.41 0.59
CA ALA A 91 0.24 -7.39 0.32
C ALA A 91 -0.90 -7.27 1.32
N VAL A 92 -2.11 -7.58 0.85
CA VAL A 92 -3.31 -7.67 1.67
C VAL A 92 -4.07 -8.91 1.25
N ASP A 93 -4.62 -9.65 2.20
CA ASP A 93 -5.51 -10.77 1.91
C ASP A 93 -6.71 -10.76 2.84
N GLU A 94 -7.85 -11.21 2.32
CA GLU A 94 -9.11 -11.19 3.03
C GLU A 94 -9.54 -12.60 3.43
N GLN A 95 -9.89 -12.78 4.70
CA GLN A 95 -10.43 -14.01 5.24
C GLN A 95 -11.79 -13.76 5.88
N VAL A 96 -12.82 -14.46 5.40
CA VAL A 96 -14.11 -14.53 6.08
C VAL A 96 -14.00 -15.53 7.22
N LEU A 97 -14.29 -15.09 8.44
CA LEU A 97 -14.25 -15.92 9.65
C LEU A 97 -15.57 -16.67 9.84
N GLU A 98 -15.57 -17.72 10.67
CA GLU A 98 -16.75 -18.57 10.92
C GLU A 98 -17.95 -17.79 11.48
N ASN A 99 -17.69 -16.72 12.23
CA ASN A 99 -18.71 -15.82 12.79
C ASN A 99 -19.28 -14.80 11.76
N GLY A 100 -18.82 -14.84 10.51
CA GLY A 100 -19.21 -13.93 9.45
C GLY A 100 -18.47 -12.58 9.43
N SER A 101 -17.58 -12.31 10.38
CA SER A 101 -16.71 -11.13 10.34
C SER A 101 -15.55 -11.31 9.36
N ILE A 102 -14.95 -10.20 8.92
CA ILE A 102 -13.86 -10.21 7.94
C ILE A 102 -12.55 -9.87 8.65
N ARG A 103 -11.52 -10.67 8.41
CA ARG A 103 -10.14 -10.39 8.81
C ARG A 103 -9.32 -10.03 7.58
N LEU A 104 -8.63 -8.89 7.63
CA LEU A 104 -7.62 -8.52 6.65
C LEU A 104 -6.23 -8.82 7.20
N TRP A 105 -5.49 -9.65 6.49
CA TRP A 105 -4.08 -9.91 6.73
C TRP A 105 -3.22 -8.91 5.96
N LEU A 106 -2.24 -8.31 6.62
CA LEU A 106 -1.42 -7.21 6.10
C LEU A 106 0.05 -7.64 6.07
N GLY A 107 0.53 -7.97 4.87
CA GLY A 107 1.93 -8.24 4.58
C GLY A 107 2.70 -6.94 4.35
N ASN A 108 3.85 -6.78 5.01
CA ASN A 108 4.61 -5.55 4.95
C ASN A 108 6.12 -5.79 4.89
N VAL A 109 6.86 -4.84 4.31
CA VAL A 109 8.32 -4.94 4.11
C VAL A 109 9.13 -4.08 5.07
N ALA A 110 8.47 -3.49 6.07
CA ALA A 110 9.09 -2.61 7.08
C ALA A 110 9.36 -3.31 8.41
N LYS A 111 8.56 -4.32 8.74
CA LYS A 111 8.53 -5.02 10.02
C LYS A 111 8.79 -6.50 9.80
N HIS A 112 9.15 -7.22 10.87
CA HIS A 112 9.44 -8.65 10.84
C HIS A 112 8.22 -9.51 11.21
N TYR A 113 7.01 -9.03 10.94
CA TYR A 113 5.75 -9.70 11.26
C TYR A 113 4.65 -9.32 10.27
N ILE A 114 3.61 -10.13 10.22
CA ILE A 114 2.32 -9.78 9.59
C ILE A 114 1.40 -9.15 10.62
N ALA A 115 0.58 -8.19 10.20
CA ALA A 115 -0.47 -7.62 11.03
C ALA A 115 -1.84 -8.06 10.52
N TYR A 116 -2.88 -7.95 11.34
CA TYR A 116 -4.25 -8.11 10.88
C TYR A 116 -5.17 -7.05 11.46
N ILE A 117 -6.31 -6.84 10.82
CA ILE A 117 -7.41 -6.02 11.32
C ILE A 117 -8.74 -6.71 11.01
N ASP A 118 -9.65 -6.72 11.98
CA ASP A 118 -11.01 -7.24 11.82
C ASP A 118 -11.95 -6.07 11.48
N ILE A 119 -12.79 -6.23 10.44
CA ILE A 119 -13.62 -5.17 9.83
C ILE A 119 -15.04 -5.59 9.47
#